data_AF-A0A5N5TPQ5-F1
#
_entry.id   AF-A0A5N5TPQ5-F1
#
_cell.length_a   1.000
_cell.length_b   1.000
_cell.length_c   1.000
_cell.angle_alpha   90.00
_cell.angle_beta   90.00
_cell.angle_gamma   90.00
#
_symmetry.space_group_name_H-M   'P 1'
#
loop_
_entity.id
_entity.type
_entity.pdbx_description
1 polymer ?
#
loop_
_entity_poly.entity_id
_entity_poly.type
_entity_poly.pdbx_seq_one_letter_code
_entity_poly.pdbx_strand_id
1 'polypeptide(L)'
;MIGVWGGGFRWSAWDVGGGEKLRPLWVMYARATDGIVFVVDASSNNDLIEEARVELSRVIKASKLSSQSLNTSPPPVLVLANFQDKSYARGPEEVAIVLGLSEQWAAGIMWAVAPVCGLTGEGLDSALHTLRTLIDGSKKERKKVERHTQKKNPPRWRW
;
A
#
# COMPACT_ATOMS: atom_id res chain seq x y z
N MET A 1 10.84 0.65 -16.26
CA MET A 1 9.57 1.39 -16.43
C MET A 1 8.64 0.50 -17.22
N ILE A 2 7.58 -0.02 -16.60
CA ILE A 2 6.52 -0.75 -17.31
C ILE A 2 5.28 0.13 -17.22
N GLY A 3 4.80 0.59 -18.37
CA GLY A 3 3.56 1.37 -18.46
C GLY A 3 2.41 0.46 -18.86
N VAL A 4 1.43 0.28 -17.98
CA VAL A 4 0.20 -0.46 -18.28
C VAL A 4 -0.92 0.54 -18.52
N TRP A 5 -1.62 0.41 -19.64
CA TRP A 5 -2.76 1.24 -20.00
C TRP A 5 -4.06 0.51 -19.68
N GLY A 6 -4.92 1.10 -18.84
CA GLY A 6 -6.27 0.60 -18.58
C GLY A 6 -7.21 1.74 -18.17
N GLY A 7 -8.31 1.94 -18.92
CA GLY A 7 -9.46 2.77 -18.50
C GLY A 7 -9.19 4.26 -18.24
N GLY A 8 -8.27 4.90 -18.96
CA GLY A 8 -7.93 6.32 -18.75
C GLY A 8 -7.03 6.59 -17.54
N PHE A 9 -6.58 5.55 -16.86
CA PHE A 9 -5.60 5.62 -15.77
C PHE A 9 -4.24 5.08 -16.25
N ARG A 10 -3.16 5.83 -16.01
CA ARG A 10 -1.80 5.43 -16.38
C ARG A 10 -1.09 4.88 -15.16
N TRP A 11 -0.68 3.61 -15.24
CA TRP A 11 0.15 3.00 -14.21
C TRP A 11 1.63 3.19 -14.53
N SER A 12 2.39 3.65 -13.54
CA SER A 12 3.85 3.63 -13.54
C SER A 12 4.30 2.86 -12.30
N ALA A 13 4.85 1.67 -12.51
CA ALA A 13 5.32 0.81 -11.42
C ALA A 13 6.86 0.71 -11.41
N TRP A 14 7.40 0.57 -10.21
CA TRP A 14 8.82 0.33 -9.95
C TRP A 14 8.92 -0.94 -9.13
N ASP A 15 9.57 -1.96 -9.70
CA ASP A 15 9.91 -3.16 -8.94
C ASP A 15 11.18 -2.89 -8.14
N VAL A 16 11.17 -3.27 -6.87
CA VAL A 16 12.27 -3.06 -5.94
C VAL A 16 12.66 -4.41 -5.36
N GLY A 17 13.91 -4.80 -5.55
CA GLY A 17 14.38 -6.14 -5.18
C GLY A 17 14.13 -6.49 -3.70
N GLY A 18 13.74 -7.74 -3.48
CA GLY A 18 13.38 -8.34 -2.19
C GLY A 18 14.54 -8.60 -1.22
N GLY A 19 15.78 -8.62 -1.75
CA GLY A 19 16.96 -9.01 -1.00
C GLY A 19 17.27 -8.05 0.13
N GLU A 20 17.72 -8.58 1.27
CA GLU A 20 17.97 -7.84 2.52
C GLU A 20 18.79 -6.55 2.30
N LYS A 21 19.83 -6.62 1.46
CA LYS A 21 20.70 -5.46 1.11
C LYS A 21 19.97 -4.31 0.40
N LEU A 22 18.86 -4.61 -0.28
CA LEU A 22 18.08 -3.64 -1.05
C LEU A 22 16.89 -3.07 -0.27
N ARG A 23 16.45 -3.73 0.81
CA ARG A 23 15.31 -3.29 1.65
C ARG A 23 15.44 -1.85 2.18
N PRO A 24 16.63 -1.32 2.51
CA PRO A 24 16.75 0.09 2.90
C PRO A 24 16.22 1.08 1.84
N LEU A 25 16.23 0.69 0.55
CA LEU A 25 15.75 1.53 -0.55
C LEU A 25 14.22 1.60 -0.61
N TRP A 26 13.49 0.62 -0.04
CA TRP A 26 12.02 0.58 -0.10
C TRP A 26 11.40 1.85 0.48
N VAL A 27 11.99 2.35 1.57
CA VAL A 27 11.57 3.60 2.21
C VAL A 27 11.73 4.80 1.27
N MET A 28 12.77 4.83 0.43
CA MET A 28 12.99 5.93 -0.52
C MET A 28 11.94 5.93 -1.61
N TYR A 29 11.63 4.76 -2.18
CA TYR A 29 10.61 4.62 -3.22
C TYR A 29 9.20 4.91 -2.68
N ALA A 30 8.90 4.55 -1.43
CA ALA A 30 7.59 4.79 -0.84
C ALA A 30 7.22 6.28 -0.69
N ARG A 31 8.20 7.20 -0.58
CA ARG A 31 7.95 8.63 -0.34
C ARG A 31 7.20 9.36 -1.44
N ALA A 32 7.33 8.91 -2.70
CA ALA A 32 6.81 9.62 -3.87
C ALA A 32 5.87 8.74 -4.71
N THR A 33 5.09 7.88 -4.06
CA THR A 33 4.13 7.00 -4.72
C THR A 33 2.69 7.36 -4.37
N ASP A 34 1.78 7.12 -5.31
CA ASP A 34 0.34 7.27 -5.07
C ASP A 34 -0.23 6.10 -4.26
N GLY A 35 0.43 4.95 -4.26
CA GLY A 35 0.04 3.73 -3.55
C GLY A 35 1.18 2.72 -3.54
N ILE A 36 1.17 1.82 -2.56
CA ILE A 36 2.17 0.75 -2.40
C ILE A 36 1.49 -0.59 -2.69
N VAL A 37 2.15 -1.43 -3.49
CA VAL A 37 1.77 -2.84 -3.66
C VAL A 37 2.82 -3.68 -2.94
N PHE A 38 2.38 -4.50 -1.99
CA PHE A 38 3.25 -5.37 -1.21
C PHE A 38 2.86 -6.82 -1.47
N VAL A 39 3.76 -7.61 -2.04
CA VAL A 39 3.48 -8.99 -2.44
C VAL A 39 3.98 -9.94 -1.37
N VAL A 40 3.11 -10.84 -0.91
CA VAL A 40 3.42 -11.86 0.09
C VAL A 40 3.14 -13.23 -0.50
N ASP A 41 4.06 -14.17 -0.29
CA ASP A 41 3.77 -15.59 -0.54
C ASP A 41 2.80 -16.07 0.54
N ALA A 42 1.51 -16.23 0.19
CA ALA A 42 0.50 -16.64 1.16
C ALA A 42 0.69 -18.08 1.66
N SER A 43 1.51 -18.86 0.97
CA SER A 43 1.80 -20.26 1.26
C SER A 43 3.08 -20.47 2.10
N SER A 44 3.80 -19.39 2.42
CA SER A 44 5.07 -19.49 3.14
C SER A 44 4.90 -19.88 4.61
N ASN A 45 5.98 -20.34 5.23
CA ASN A 45 6.00 -20.62 6.67
C ASN A 45 5.83 -19.32 7.51
N ASN A 46 5.59 -19.49 8.80
CA ASN A 46 5.32 -18.37 9.71
C ASN A 46 6.52 -17.43 9.89
N ASP A 47 7.75 -17.95 9.84
CA ASP A 47 8.96 -17.13 10.02
C ASP A 47 9.10 -16.08 8.90
N LEU A 48 8.84 -16.49 7.65
CA LEU A 48 8.87 -15.60 6.49
C LEU A 48 7.71 -14.58 6.51
N ILE A 49 6.55 -14.98 7.03
CA ILE A 49 5.43 -14.05 7.21
C ILE A 49 5.72 -13.01 8.30
N GLU A 50 6.35 -13.41 9.40
CA GLU A 50 6.76 -12.48 10.45
C GLU A 50 7.81 -11.50 9.94
N GLU A 51 8.78 -11.98 9.14
CA GLU A 51 9.73 -11.10 8.46
C GLU A 51 9.01 -10.10 7.54
N ALA A 52 8.06 -10.56 6.73
CA ALA A 52 7.26 -9.71 5.85
C ALA A 52 6.47 -8.66 6.64
N ARG A 53 5.89 -9.03 7.79
CA ARG A 53 5.21 -8.13 8.72
C ARG A 53 6.15 -7.05 9.25
N VAL A 54 7.34 -7.44 9.73
CA VAL A 54 8.33 -6.50 10.26
C VAL A 54 8.72 -5.47 9.19
N GLU A 55 9.03 -5.93 7.98
CA GLU A 55 9.43 -5.05 6.88
C GLU A 55 8.30 -4.15 6.39
N LEU A 56 7.08 -4.68 6.25
CA LEU A 56 5.91 -3.90 5.90
C LEU A 56 5.64 -2.80 6.94
N SER A 57 5.77 -3.13 8.22
CA SER A 57 5.60 -2.18 9.31
C SER A 57 6.63 -1.04 9.24
N ARG A 58 7.88 -1.35 8.87
CA ARG A 58 8.96 -0.38 8.70
C ARG A 58 8.66 0.58 7.55
N VAL A 59 8.24 0.06 6.40
CA VAL A 59 7.89 0.87 5.22
C VAL A 59 6.72 1.81 5.53
N ILE A 60 5.65 1.29 6.16
CA ILE A 60 4.47 2.10 6.49
C ILE A 60 4.82 3.19 7.52
N LYS A 61 5.56 2.87 8.58
CA LYS A 61 6.02 3.86 9.57
C LYS A 61 6.83 4.97 8.93
N ALA A 62 7.79 4.62 8.07
CA ALA A 62 8.61 5.62 7.40
C ALA A 62 7.80 6.49 6.42
N SER A 63 6.83 5.89 5.71
CA SER A 63 5.92 6.61 4.81
C SER A 63 5.01 7.59 5.55
N LYS A 64 4.53 7.20 6.74
CA LYS A 64 3.75 8.07 7.63
C LYS A 64 4.57 9.27 8.11
N LEU A 65 5.79 9.04 8.58
CA LEU A 65 6.69 10.12 9.02
C LEU A 65 6.99 11.10 7.88
N SER A 66 7.29 10.58 6.69
CA SER A 66 7.50 11.41 5.50
C SER A 66 6.27 12.24 5.16
N SER A 67 5.08 11.63 5.24
CA SER A 67 3.83 12.30 4.92
C SER A 67 3.46 13.38 5.94
N GLN A 68 3.73 13.14 7.23
CA GLN A 68 3.58 14.15 8.28
C GLN A 68 4.49 15.36 8.02
N SER A 69 5.76 15.14 7.69
CA SER A 69 6.70 16.22 7.38
C SER A 69 6.29 17.03 6.15
N LEU A 70 5.60 16.40 5.19
CA LEU A 70 5.16 17.04 3.95
C LEU A 70 3.72 17.58 4.04
N ASN A 71 3.06 17.47 5.20
CA ASN A 71 1.63 17.75 5.39
C ASN A 71 0.73 17.02 4.37
N THR A 72 1.10 15.81 3.98
CA THR A 72 0.34 14.93 3.09
C THR A 72 -0.22 13.72 3.84
N SER A 73 -1.15 12.99 3.23
CA SER A 73 -1.55 11.68 3.77
C SER A 73 -0.61 10.57 3.27
N PRO A 74 -0.36 9.53 4.08
CA PRO A 74 0.42 8.38 3.63
C PRO A 74 -0.23 7.67 2.45
N PRO A 75 0.56 7.05 1.56
CA PRO A 75 0.01 6.24 0.47
C PRO A 75 -0.75 5.04 1.03
N PRO A 76 -1.88 4.65 0.39
CA PRO A 76 -2.56 3.41 0.73
C PRO A 76 -1.70 2.19 0.35
N VAL A 77 -2.01 1.05 0.97
CA VAL A 77 -1.26 -0.20 0.74
C VAL A 77 -2.19 -1.31 0.27
N LEU A 78 -1.90 -1.89 -0.89
CA LEU A 78 -2.51 -3.13 -1.34
C LEU A 78 -1.53 -4.28 -1.08
N VAL A 79 -1.94 -5.25 -0.26
CA VAL A 79 -1.21 -6.50 -0.10
C VAL A 79 -1.73 -7.52 -1.10
N LEU A 80 -0.84 -8.11 -1.89
CA LEU A 80 -1.17 -9.23 -2.75
C LEU A 80 -0.83 -10.53 -2.00
N ALA A 81 -1.85 -11.27 -1.61
CA ALA A 81 -1.73 -12.63 -1.10
C ALA A 81 -1.50 -13.56 -2.30
N ASN A 82 -0.24 -13.77 -2.67
CA ASN A 82 0.16 -14.49 -3.87
C ASN A 82 0.20 -16.02 -3.63
N PHE A 83 0.19 -16.77 -4.74
CA PHE A 83 0.20 -18.25 -4.80
C PHE A 83 -1.08 -18.92 -4.27
N GLN A 84 -2.23 -18.31 -4.54
CA GLN A 84 -3.55 -18.87 -4.17
C GLN A 84 -3.91 -20.16 -4.91
N ASP A 85 -3.14 -20.56 -5.93
CA ASP A 85 -3.26 -21.87 -6.58
C ASP A 85 -2.87 -23.04 -5.66
N LYS A 86 -2.13 -22.77 -4.58
CA LYS A 86 -1.71 -23.79 -3.60
C LYS A 86 -2.81 -24.03 -2.58
N SER A 87 -3.11 -25.31 -2.31
CA SER A 87 -4.16 -25.72 -1.36
C SER A 87 -3.96 -25.26 0.08
N TYR A 88 -2.72 -24.92 0.47
CA TYR A 88 -2.34 -24.44 1.81
C TYR A 88 -2.03 -22.94 1.85
N ALA A 89 -2.34 -22.20 0.78
CA ALA A 89 -2.19 -20.76 0.80
C ALA A 89 -3.22 -20.12 1.73
N ARG A 90 -2.75 -19.19 2.57
CA ARG A 90 -3.61 -18.40 3.46
C ARG A 90 -4.52 -17.49 2.65
N GLY A 91 -5.79 -17.40 3.04
CA GLY A 91 -6.73 -16.47 2.44
C GLY A 91 -6.42 -15.00 2.78
N PRO A 92 -7.05 -14.03 2.10
CA PRO A 92 -6.81 -12.60 2.33
C PRO A 92 -7.03 -12.15 3.78
N GLU A 93 -8.05 -12.69 4.45
CA GLU A 93 -8.36 -12.37 5.85
C GLU A 93 -7.27 -12.87 6.80
N GLU A 94 -6.82 -14.11 6.61
CA GLU A 94 -5.76 -14.69 7.41
C GLU A 94 -4.43 -13.95 7.18
N VAL A 95 -4.10 -13.61 5.93
CA VAL A 95 -2.94 -12.77 5.59
C VAL A 95 -3.01 -11.41 6.29
N ALA A 96 -4.18 -10.77 6.34
CA ALA A 96 -4.36 -9.50 7.04
C ALA A 96 -4.09 -9.62 8.56
N ILE A 97 -4.53 -10.73 9.17
CA ILE A 97 -4.34 -11.03 10.59
C ILE A 97 -2.86 -11.26 10.89
N VAL A 98 -2.21 -12.17 10.17
CA VAL A 98 -0.80 -12.53 10.43
C VAL A 98 0.15 -11.36 10.16
N LEU A 99 -0.15 -10.52 9.16
CA LEU A 99 0.61 -9.30 8.93
C LEU A 99 0.30 -8.20 9.95
N GLY A 100 -0.77 -8.31 10.74
CA GLY A 100 -1.15 -7.32 11.75
C GLY A 100 -1.70 -6.03 11.16
N LEU A 101 -2.38 -6.06 10.02
CA LEU A 101 -2.86 -4.84 9.33
C LEU A 101 -3.92 -4.06 10.14
N SER A 102 -4.56 -4.71 11.10
CA SER A 102 -5.52 -4.08 12.02
C SER A 102 -4.86 -3.44 13.26
N GLU A 103 -3.54 -3.53 13.39
CA GLU A 103 -2.82 -3.00 14.55
C GLU A 103 -2.47 -1.51 14.40
N GLN A 104 -2.04 -0.92 15.51
CA GLN A 104 -1.76 0.51 15.62
C GLN A 104 -0.71 1.01 14.62
N TRP A 105 0.26 0.17 14.23
CA TRP A 105 1.29 0.57 13.27
C TRP A 105 0.72 0.83 11.87
N ALA A 106 -0.44 0.24 11.54
CA ALA A 106 -1.19 0.47 10.31
C ALA A 106 -2.34 1.50 10.48
N ALA A 107 -2.63 1.98 11.69
CA ALA A 107 -3.68 2.98 11.91
C ALA A 107 -3.49 4.27 11.07
N GLY A 108 -4.54 4.70 10.37
CA GLY A 108 -4.52 5.92 9.55
C GLY A 108 -3.97 5.76 8.13
N ILE A 109 -3.64 4.54 7.69
CA ILE A 109 -3.51 4.22 6.26
C ILE A 109 -4.72 3.42 5.79
N MET A 110 -5.13 3.64 4.55
CA MET A 110 -6.07 2.73 3.89
C MET A 110 -5.29 1.52 3.38
N TRP A 111 -5.85 0.32 3.57
CA TRP A 111 -5.24 -0.90 3.08
C TRP A 111 -6.30 -1.89 2.59
N ALA A 112 -5.87 -2.84 1.77
CA ALA A 112 -6.67 -4.01 1.38
C ALA A 112 -5.73 -5.19 1.15
N VAL A 113 -6.29 -6.41 1.20
CA VAL A 113 -5.60 -7.64 0.79
C VAL A 113 -6.36 -8.26 -0.38
N ALA A 114 -5.67 -8.58 -1.47
CA ALA A 114 -6.25 -9.21 -2.63
C ALA A 114 -5.62 -10.60 -2.85
N PRO A 115 -6.44 -11.65 -3.07
CA PRO A 115 -5.94 -12.97 -3.47
C PRO A 115 -5.49 -12.92 -4.93
N VAL A 116 -4.28 -13.40 -5.21
CA VAL A 116 -3.76 -13.48 -6.58
C VAL A 116 -2.97 -14.76 -6.82
N CYS A 117 -2.91 -15.18 -8.08
CA CYS A 117 -1.90 -16.10 -8.56
C CYS A 117 -1.07 -15.39 -9.62
N GLY A 118 0.14 -14.95 -9.26
CA GLY A 118 1.02 -14.25 -10.19
C GLY A 118 1.47 -15.10 -11.38
N LEU A 119 1.41 -16.44 -11.27
CA LEU A 119 1.77 -17.36 -12.35
C LEU A 119 0.68 -17.42 -13.42
N THR A 120 -0.60 -17.51 -13.03
CA THR A 120 -1.73 -17.58 -13.97
C THR A 120 -2.28 -16.21 -14.34
N GLY A 121 -1.96 -15.18 -13.55
CA GLY A 121 -2.52 -13.83 -13.65
C GLY A 121 -3.87 -13.68 -12.96
N GLU A 122 -4.41 -14.75 -12.36
CA GLU A 122 -5.72 -14.72 -11.69
C GLU A 122 -5.72 -13.71 -10.54
N GLY A 123 -6.80 -12.93 -10.44
CA GLY A 123 -7.00 -11.92 -9.40
C GLY A 123 -6.29 -10.57 -9.65
N LEU A 124 -5.35 -10.48 -10.60
CA LEU A 124 -4.56 -9.24 -10.81
C LEU A 124 -5.42 -8.05 -11.25
N ASP A 125 -6.37 -8.24 -12.17
CA ASP A 125 -7.23 -7.14 -12.64
C ASP A 125 -8.11 -6.59 -11.51
N SER A 126 -8.68 -7.47 -10.68
CA SER A 126 -9.45 -7.10 -9.49
C SER A 126 -8.58 -6.40 -8.45
N ALA A 127 -7.35 -6.87 -8.27
CA ALA A 127 -6.37 -6.24 -7.38
C ALA A 127 -6.00 -4.82 -7.87
N LEU A 128 -5.79 -4.61 -9.17
CA LEU A 128 -5.53 -3.28 -9.75
C LEU A 128 -6.73 -2.34 -9.60
N HIS A 129 -7.95 -2.85 -9.77
CA HIS A 129 -9.17 -2.08 -9.50
C HIS A 129 -9.28 -1.68 -8.02
N THR A 130 -8.95 -2.60 -7.11
CA THR A 130 -8.89 -2.33 -5.66
C THR A 130 -7.85 -1.25 -5.34
N LEU A 131 -6.64 -1.35 -5.91
CA LEU A 131 -5.60 -0.33 -5.75
C LEU A 131 -6.08 1.04 -6.22
N ARG A 132 -6.73 1.10 -7.39
CA ARG A 132 -7.29 2.35 -7.92
C ARG A 132 -8.29 2.98 -6.94
N THR A 133 -9.18 2.17 -6.40
CA THR A 133 -10.18 2.59 -5.42
C THR A 133 -9.54 3.11 -4.14
N LEU A 134 -8.50 2.44 -3.63
CA LEU A 134 -7.74 2.90 -2.47
C LEU A 134 -7.05 4.25 -2.72
N ILE A 135 -6.41 4.43 -3.88
CA ILE A 135 -5.75 5.68 -4.27
C ILE A 135 -6.76 6.83 -4.34
N ASP A 136 -7.91 6.60 -4.97
CA ASP A 136 -8.96 7.61 -5.07
C ASP A 136 -9.58 7.94 -3.70
N GLY A 137 -9.76 6.94 -2.83
CA GLY A 137 -10.19 7.13 -1.45
C GLY A 137 -9.21 8.01 -0.66
N SER A 138 -7.92 7.70 -0.73
CA SER A 138 -6.87 8.47 -0.06
C SER A 138 -6.83 9.92 -0.57
N LYS A 139 -6.95 10.14 -1.89
CA LYS A 139 -7.02 11.48 -2.50
C LYS A 139 -8.26 12.28 -2.05
N LYS A 140 -9.41 11.63 -1.87
CA LYS A 140 -10.63 12.28 -1.35
C LYS A 140 -10.46 12.74 0.09
N GLU A 141 -9.89 11.90 0.95
CA GLU A 141 -9.61 12.25 2.34
C GLU A 141 -8.61 13.43 2.44
N ARG A 142 -7.57 13.46 1.59
CA ARG A 142 -6.64 14.61 1.48
C ARG A 142 -7.39 15.92 1.23
N LYS A 143 -8.21 15.98 0.18
CA LYS A 143 -8.98 17.18 -0.19
C LYS A 143 -9.94 17.63 0.92
N LYS A 144 -10.50 16.68 1.68
CA LYS A 144 -11.40 16.97 2.80
C LYS A 144 -10.66 17.63 3.96
N VAL A 145 -9.48 17.11 4.32
CA VAL A 145 -8.62 17.68 5.37
C VAL A 145 -8.17 19.09 4.98
N GLU A 146 -7.69 19.29 3.74
CA GLU A 146 -7.26 20.61 3.24
C GLU A 146 -8.39 21.66 3.32
N ARG A 147 -9.59 21.32 2.86
CA ARG A 147 -10.77 22.20 2.93
C ARG A 147 -11.13 22.54 4.37
N HIS A 148 -11.03 21.58 5.29
CA HIS A 148 -11.32 21.81 6.71
C HIS A 148 -10.28 22.72 7.38
N THR A 149 -9.00 22.54 7.05
CA THR A 149 -7.91 23.39 7.53
C THR A 149 -8.02 24.81 6.98
N GLN A 150 -8.35 24.99 5.69
CA GLN A 150 -8.59 26.31 5.09
C GLN A 150 -9.79 27.04 5.70
N LYS A 151 -10.86 26.31 6.07
CA LYS A 151 -12.00 26.91 6.79
C LYS A 151 -11.65 27.36 8.19
N LYS A 152 -10.82 26.59 8.91
CA LYS A 152 -10.39 26.93 10.29
C LYS A 152 -9.35 28.06 10.33
N ASN A 153 -8.46 28.11 9.33
CA ASN A 153 -7.44 29.15 9.17
C ASN A 153 -7.59 29.81 7.79
N PRO A 154 -8.57 30.71 7.62
CA PRO A 154 -8.72 31.43 6.36
C PRO A 154 -7.46 32.26 6.07
N PRO A 155 -7.08 32.45 4.80
CA PRO A 155 -5.94 33.27 4.44
C PRO A 155 -6.13 34.70 4.96
N ARG A 156 -5.14 35.24 5.67
CA ARG A 156 -5.20 36.54 6.34
C ARG A 156 -5.32 37.77 5.41
N TRP A 157 -5.37 37.59 4.09
CA TRP A 157 -5.26 38.67 3.09
C TRP A 157 -6.59 39.16 2.50
N ARG A 158 -7.74 38.82 3.07
CA ARG A 158 -9.02 39.43 2.66
C ARG A 158 -9.23 40.75 3.39
N TRP A 159 -9.00 41.86 2.70
CA TRP A 159 -9.49 43.20 3.06
C TRP A 159 -11.00 43.28 2.85
#